data_AF-A0A429S1S5-F1
#
_entry.id   AF-A0A429S1S5-F1
#
_cell.length_a   1.000
_cell.length_b   1.000
_cell.length_c   1.000
_cell.angle_alpha   90.00
_cell.angle_beta   90.00
_cell.angle_gamma   90.00
#
_symmetry.space_group_name_H-M   'P 1'
#
loop_
_entity.id
_entity.type
_entity.pdbx_description
1 polymer ?
#
loop_
_entity_poly.entity_id
_entity_poly.type
_entity_poly.pdbx_seq_one_letter_code
_entity_poly.pdbx_strand_id
1 'polypeptide(L)'
;MPIAALQVYSVEEADGSGGVCRVRCIGGAARTGQVYAAGDARLGLRWIERQGRRESSLGAGRAARVHLAGPAAALLAGGQVLTAVPPGGHALEELEAWLATDPPLGDEPHPMTLSSLAAAGMQDGALPGARRLRWGRVALAAVERRADWAGLHALDRAADRAGVRVYLIREFGPGRGGDPAALCRELLDLIDLAPAEAVAQARAWRELPRRRIRHLRRIKVLLDRMAAVGPQLAESDDPVVQAVGEWAGVRALLP
;
A
#
# COMPACT_ATOMS: atom_id res chain seq x y z
N MET A 1 13.10 -2.93 -14.13
CA MET A 1 13.70 -1.56 -14.13
C MET A 1 14.96 -1.60 -13.27
N PRO A 2 16.05 -0.90 -13.61
CA PRO A 2 17.27 -0.90 -12.80
C PRO A 2 17.02 -0.21 -11.44
N ILE A 3 17.63 -0.76 -10.38
CA ILE A 3 17.61 -0.21 -9.02
C ILE A 3 18.26 1.19 -9.05
N ALA A 4 17.66 2.15 -8.35
CA ALA A 4 18.21 3.49 -8.32
C ALA A 4 19.55 3.52 -7.56
N ALA A 5 20.51 4.29 -8.04
CA ALA A 5 21.80 4.45 -7.38
C ALA A 5 22.25 5.91 -7.46
N LEU A 6 22.71 6.46 -6.33
CA LEU A 6 23.17 7.83 -6.18
C LEU A 6 24.65 7.81 -5.80
N GLN A 7 25.52 8.36 -6.65
CA GLN A 7 26.90 8.61 -6.27
C GLN A 7 27.01 9.97 -5.57
N VAL A 8 27.57 10.01 -4.37
CA VAL A 8 27.85 11.24 -3.61
C VAL A 8 29.07 11.92 -4.20
N TYR A 9 28.94 13.20 -4.57
CA TYR A 9 30.08 14.03 -4.95
C TYR A 9 30.64 14.78 -3.76
N SER A 10 29.75 15.43 -2.99
CA SER A 10 30.12 16.19 -1.80
C SER A 10 28.98 16.16 -0.80
N VAL A 11 29.35 16.13 0.48
CA VAL A 11 28.45 16.38 1.60
C VAL A 11 28.59 17.86 1.94
N GLU A 12 27.47 18.59 1.92
CA GLU A 12 27.46 20.03 2.19
C GLU A 12 27.13 20.32 3.65
N GLU A 13 26.16 19.58 4.18
CA GLU A 13 25.70 19.68 5.57
C GLU A 13 25.37 18.27 6.06
N ALA A 14 25.74 17.92 7.29
CA ALA A 14 25.29 16.69 7.91
C ALA A 14 25.34 16.78 9.44
N ASP A 15 24.34 16.20 10.09
CA ASP A 15 24.23 16.08 11.54
C ASP A 15 23.59 14.73 11.93
N GLY A 16 23.28 14.54 13.22
CA GLY A 16 22.65 13.32 13.72
C GLY A 16 21.21 13.08 13.24
N SER A 17 20.58 14.04 12.56
CA SER A 17 19.20 13.96 12.07
C SER A 17 19.12 13.71 10.55
N GLY A 18 20.15 14.11 9.81
CA GLY A 18 20.20 13.96 8.36
C GLY A 18 21.34 14.74 7.71
N GLY A 19 21.23 14.97 6.42
CA GLY A 19 22.25 15.73 5.69
C GLY A 19 21.88 16.07 4.26
N VAL A 20 22.67 16.94 3.66
CA VAL A 20 22.51 17.48 2.32
C VAL A 20 23.73 17.10 1.49
N CYS A 21 23.47 16.41 0.39
CA CYS A 21 24.52 15.90 -0.49
C CYS A 21 24.29 16.36 -1.92
N ARG A 22 25.36 16.69 -2.65
CA ARG A 22 25.32 16.73 -4.11
C ARG A 22 25.58 15.33 -4.63
N VAL A 23 24.67 14.83 -5.45
CA VAL A 23 24.72 13.47 -5.98
C VAL A 23 24.54 13.44 -7.48
N ARG A 24 24.98 12.34 -8.11
CA ARG A 24 24.57 11.93 -9.46
C ARG A 24 23.78 10.63 -9.38
N CYS A 25 22.63 10.60 -10.02
CA CYS A 25 21.93 9.33 -10.26
C CYS A 25 22.68 8.56 -11.33
N ILE A 26 23.29 7.44 -10.97
CA ILE A 26 24.10 6.60 -11.88
C ILE A 26 23.34 5.37 -12.37
N GLY A 27 22.18 5.07 -11.79
CA GLY A 27 21.29 3.99 -12.21
C GLY A 27 19.86 4.23 -11.75
N GLY A 28 18.88 3.65 -12.45
CA GLY A 28 17.46 3.73 -12.10
C GLY A 28 16.86 5.14 -12.07
N ALA A 29 15.82 5.31 -11.25
CA ALA A 29 15.18 6.60 -10.98
C ALA A 29 15.00 6.76 -9.46
N ALA A 30 15.76 7.68 -8.88
CA ALA A 30 15.62 8.05 -7.47
C ALA A 30 14.31 8.81 -7.25
N ARG A 31 13.63 8.56 -6.14
CA ARG A 31 12.35 9.19 -5.79
C ARG A 31 12.34 9.57 -4.32
N THR A 32 11.68 10.67 -4.01
CA THR A 32 11.38 11.05 -2.63
C THR A 32 10.66 9.91 -1.91
N GLY A 33 11.05 9.64 -0.66
CA GLY A 33 10.54 8.55 0.18
C GLY A 33 11.28 7.22 0.02
N GLN A 34 12.22 7.09 -0.92
CA GLN A 34 13.04 5.88 -1.04
C GLN A 34 14.11 5.82 0.05
N VAL A 35 14.43 4.61 0.50
CA VAL A 35 15.56 4.35 1.38
C VAL A 35 16.77 3.97 0.54
N TYR A 36 17.95 4.42 0.96
CA TYR A 36 19.23 4.10 0.36
C TYR A 36 20.14 3.45 1.39
N ALA A 37 20.99 2.52 0.94
CA ALA A 37 22.01 1.89 1.75
C ALA A 37 23.39 2.51 1.46
N ALA A 38 24.14 2.76 2.53
CA ALA A 38 25.56 3.10 2.52
C ALA A 38 26.30 2.09 3.40
N GLY A 39 26.77 0.98 2.81
CA GLY A 39 27.14 -0.20 3.60
C GLY A 39 25.91 -0.74 4.35
N ASP A 40 26.04 -0.95 5.66
CA ASP A 40 24.95 -1.43 6.53
C ASP A 40 23.98 -0.32 6.96
N ALA A 41 24.36 0.95 6.73
CA ALA A 41 23.57 2.09 7.17
C ALA A 41 22.42 2.41 6.19
N ARG A 42 21.29 2.88 6.73
CA ARG A 42 20.09 3.24 5.96
C ARG A 42 19.81 4.74 6.03
N LEU A 43 19.44 5.31 4.89
CA LEU A 43 19.23 6.74 4.69
C LEU A 43 17.91 6.96 3.93
N GLY A 44 17.00 7.76 4.48
CA GLY A 44 15.76 8.11 3.80
C GLY A 44 15.94 9.31 2.88
N LEU A 45 15.59 9.22 1.60
CA LEU A 45 15.59 10.36 0.68
C LEU A 45 14.35 11.23 0.89
N ARG A 46 14.48 12.36 1.61
CA ARG A 46 13.36 13.25 1.95
C ARG A 46 12.91 14.13 0.81
N TRP A 47 13.84 14.64 0.01
CA TRP A 47 13.51 15.43 -1.18
C TRP A 47 14.73 15.62 -2.08
N ILE A 48 14.45 15.98 -3.32
CA ILE A 48 15.42 16.22 -4.38
C ILE A 48 15.26 17.65 -4.84
N GLU A 49 16.36 18.37 -5.03
CA GLU A 49 16.38 19.70 -5.60
C GLU A 49 17.34 19.80 -6.78
N ARG A 50 16.83 20.40 -7.87
CA ARG A 50 17.63 20.72 -9.05
C ARG A 50 17.36 22.17 -9.42
N GLN A 51 18.43 22.96 -9.55
CA GLN A 51 18.35 24.37 -9.95
C GLN A 51 17.35 25.18 -9.09
N GLY A 52 17.38 24.99 -7.77
CA GLY A 52 16.51 25.71 -6.83
C GLY A 52 15.05 25.24 -6.80
N ARG A 53 14.69 24.15 -7.50
CA ARG A 53 13.32 23.60 -7.52
C ARG A 53 13.27 22.20 -6.93
N ARG A 54 12.24 21.93 -6.14
CA ARG A 54 11.95 20.60 -5.62
C ARG A 54 11.38 19.70 -6.71
N GLU A 55 11.95 18.50 -6.81
CA GLU A 55 11.49 17.46 -7.73
C GLU A 55 11.14 16.18 -6.96
N SER A 56 10.18 15.43 -7.48
CA SER A 56 9.76 14.14 -6.90
C SER A 56 10.61 12.97 -7.38
N SER A 57 11.43 13.16 -8.42
CA SER A 57 12.28 12.10 -8.97
C SER A 57 13.53 12.62 -9.68
N LEU A 58 14.56 11.78 -9.76
CA LEU A 58 15.81 12.01 -10.47
C LEU A 58 16.19 10.77 -11.27
N GLY A 59 16.17 10.88 -12.60
CA GLY A 59 16.59 9.78 -13.48
C GLY A 59 18.10 9.67 -13.63
N ALA A 60 18.56 8.49 -14.07
CA ALA A 60 19.97 8.21 -14.35
C ALA A 60 20.64 9.26 -15.26
N GLY A 61 21.92 9.49 -15.01
CA GLY A 61 22.75 10.50 -15.68
C GLY A 61 22.63 11.90 -15.09
N ARG A 62 21.60 12.20 -14.29
CA ARG A 62 21.32 13.55 -13.77
C ARG A 62 21.93 13.77 -12.39
N ALA A 63 22.35 15.02 -12.14
CA ALA A 63 22.81 15.47 -10.84
C ALA A 63 21.76 16.32 -10.12
N ALA A 64 21.76 16.27 -8.80
CA ALA A 64 20.87 17.05 -7.95
C ALA A 64 21.48 17.25 -6.56
N ARG A 65 20.90 18.19 -5.80
CA ARG A 65 21.04 18.26 -4.35
C ARG A 65 19.98 17.35 -3.74
N VAL A 66 20.35 16.48 -2.82
CA VAL A 66 19.41 15.58 -2.14
C VAL A 66 19.49 15.75 -0.65
N HIS A 67 18.33 15.65 -0.01
CA HIS A 67 18.20 15.74 1.43
C HIS A 67 17.92 14.35 1.98
N LEU A 68 18.83 13.88 2.81
CA LEU A 68 18.82 12.56 3.40
C LEU A 68 18.43 12.67 4.88
N ALA A 69 17.70 11.69 5.37
CA ALA A 69 17.36 11.52 6.77
C ALA A 69 18.08 10.31 7.35
N GLY A 70 18.41 10.43 8.63
CA GLY A 70 19.07 9.39 9.41
C GLY A 70 20.49 9.79 9.82
N PRO A 71 20.94 9.32 11.00
CA PRO A 71 22.21 9.72 11.59
C PRO A 71 23.43 9.32 10.75
N ALA A 72 23.26 8.32 9.88
CA ALA A 72 24.30 7.87 8.97
C ALA A 72 24.68 8.92 7.91
N ALA A 73 23.90 9.99 7.73
CA ALA A 73 24.23 11.06 6.80
C ALA A 73 25.53 11.76 7.19
N ALA A 74 25.83 11.86 8.49
CA ALA A 74 27.07 12.40 9.04
C ALA A 74 28.32 11.56 8.73
N LEU A 75 28.12 10.30 8.31
CA LEU A 75 29.20 9.36 7.98
C LEU A 75 29.46 9.28 6.48
N LEU A 76 28.72 10.05 5.67
CA LEU A 76 28.88 10.04 4.23
C LEU A 76 30.16 10.76 3.79
N ALA A 77 30.74 10.26 2.71
CA ALA A 77 31.93 10.81 2.09
C ALA A 77 31.78 10.90 0.57
N GLY A 78 32.52 11.84 -0.04
CA GLY A 78 32.59 11.95 -1.49
C GLY A 78 33.07 10.66 -2.14
N GLY A 79 32.48 10.32 -3.29
CA GLY A 79 32.76 9.09 -4.04
C GLY A 79 31.91 7.88 -3.65
N GLN A 80 31.25 7.89 -2.49
CA GLN A 80 30.39 6.78 -2.07
C GLN A 80 29.19 6.61 -3.00
N VAL A 81 28.78 5.35 -3.20
CA VAL A 81 27.58 5.00 -3.95
C VAL A 81 26.51 4.53 -2.97
N LEU A 82 25.39 5.25 -2.96
CA LEU A 82 24.19 4.90 -2.25
C LEU A 82 23.32 4.08 -3.19
N THR A 83 23.05 2.84 -2.84
CA THR A 83 22.13 2.00 -3.61
C THR A 83 20.74 2.11 -3.02
N ALA A 84 19.75 2.44 -3.84
CA ALA A 84 18.37 2.42 -3.41
C ALA A 84 18.10 1.02 -2.90
N VAL A 85 17.71 0.97 -1.65
CA VAL A 85 17.12 -0.21 -1.07
C VAL A 85 15.85 -0.39 -1.88
N PRO A 86 15.74 -1.45 -2.70
CA PRO A 86 14.45 -1.78 -3.26
C PRO A 86 13.48 -1.80 -2.09
N PRO A 87 12.20 -1.47 -2.28
CA PRO A 87 11.24 -1.70 -1.20
C PRO A 87 11.42 -3.13 -0.60
N GLY A 88 11.93 -4.11 -1.37
CA GLY A 88 12.40 -5.43 -0.89
C GLY A 88 13.78 -5.56 -0.21
N GLY A 89 14.36 -4.51 0.37
CA GLY A 89 15.60 -4.64 1.15
C GLY A 89 15.38 -4.98 2.63
N HIS A 90 14.13 -5.15 3.04
CA HIS A 90 13.79 -6.09 4.10
C HIS A 90 13.52 -7.43 3.43
N ALA A 91 14.22 -8.47 3.86
CA ALA A 91 13.81 -9.82 3.49
C ALA A 91 12.36 -10.03 3.97
N LEU A 92 11.53 -10.74 3.21
CA LEU A 92 10.16 -11.07 3.62
C LEU A 92 10.13 -11.63 5.05
N GLU A 93 11.11 -12.48 5.36
CA GLU A 93 11.36 -13.05 6.68
C GLU A 93 11.57 -11.98 7.77
N GLU A 94 12.33 -10.92 7.48
CA GLU A 94 12.56 -9.81 8.41
C GLU A 94 11.30 -8.98 8.63
N LEU A 95 10.49 -8.75 7.58
CA LEU A 95 9.22 -8.04 7.73
C LEU A 95 8.21 -8.84 8.53
N GLU A 96 8.15 -10.16 8.32
CA GLU A 96 7.29 -11.03 9.12
C GLU A 96 7.73 -11.02 10.59
N ALA A 97 9.03 -11.11 10.86
CA ALA A 97 9.57 -11.04 12.22
C ALA A 97 9.31 -9.67 12.87
N TRP A 98 9.53 -8.58 12.12
CA TRP A 98 9.27 -7.22 12.58
C TRP A 98 7.78 -6.97 12.84
N LEU A 99 6.89 -7.41 11.96
CA LEU A 99 5.44 -7.30 12.18
C LEU A 99 4.96 -8.11 13.38
N ALA A 100 5.62 -9.23 13.69
CA ALA A 100 5.29 -10.05 14.85
C ALA A 100 5.55 -9.35 16.20
N THR A 101 6.36 -8.27 16.22
CA THR A 101 6.61 -7.50 17.45
C THR A 101 5.65 -6.33 17.64
N ASP A 102 4.63 -6.19 16.79
CA ASP A 102 3.70 -5.05 16.74
C ASP A 102 4.39 -3.67 16.87
N PRO A 103 5.22 -3.31 15.88
CA PRO A 103 6.08 -2.13 15.97
C PRO A 103 5.24 -0.84 15.94
N PRO A 104 5.66 0.24 16.61
CA PRO A 104 5.00 1.54 16.54
C PRO A 104 4.78 2.01 15.09
N LEU A 105 3.71 2.78 14.84
CA LEU A 105 3.39 3.30 13.50
C LEU A 105 4.41 4.32 12.96
N GLY A 106 5.20 4.92 13.86
CA GLY A 106 6.27 5.86 13.53
C GLY A 106 7.60 5.20 13.18
N ASP A 107 7.73 3.89 13.43
CA ASP A 107 8.94 3.13 13.12
C ASP A 107 9.00 2.77 11.63
N GLU A 108 10.21 2.56 11.13
CA GLU A 108 10.41 2.08 9.76
C GLU A 108 10.13 0.56 9.68
N PRO A 109 9.54 0.06 8.57
CA PRO A 109 9.09 0.82 7.41
C PRO A 109 7.80 1.62 7.65
N HIS A 110 7.80 2.89 7.21
CA HIS A 110 6.61 3.74 7.23
C HIS A 110 5.39 3.03 6.60
N PRO A 111 4.16 3.16 7.14
CA PRO A 111 2.99 2.37 6.70
C PRO A 111 2.68 2.43 5.20
N MET A 112 2.90 3.58 4.56
CA MET A 112 2.75 3.74 3.09
C MET A 112 3.80 2.95 2.29
N THR A 113 5.04 2.93 2.78
CA THR A 113 6.15 2.19 2.17
C THR A 113 5.92 0.70 2.32
N LEU A 114 5.55 0.25 3.52
CA LEU A 114 5.21 -1.15 3.80
C LEU A 114 4.07 -1.64 2.91
N SER A 115 3.01 -0.84 2.76
CA SER A 115 1.87 -1.19 1.89
C SER A 115 2.28 -1.37 0.43
N SER A 116 3.11 -0.47 -0.09
CA SER A 116 3.57 -0.51 -1.48
C SER A 116 4.49 -1.70 -1.72
N LEU A 117 5.40 -1.97 -0.79
CA LEU A 117 6.28 -3.14 -0.80
C LEU A 117 5.50 -4.45 -0.79
N ALA A 118 4.59 -4.60 0.17
CA ALA A 118 3.86 -5.83 0.35
C ALA A 118 2.95 -6.14 -0.85
N ALA A 119 2.31 -5.12 -1.42
CA ALA A 119 1.56 -5.25 -2.67
C ALA A 119 2.45 -5.72 -3.83
N ALA A 120 3.63 -5.13 -4.00
CA ALA A 120 4.56 -5.52 -5.05
C ALA A 120 5.02 -6.98 -4.88
N GLY A 121 5.42 -7.40 -3.67
CA GLY A 121 5.85 -8.77 -3.41
C GLY A 121 4.73 -9.81 -3.59
N MET A 122 3.50 -9.47 -3.23
CA MET A 122 2.33 -10.33 -3.43
C MET A 122 2.00 -10.50 -4.92
N GLN A 123 2.21 -9.45 -5.72
CA GLN A 123 1.89 -9.39 -7.14
C GLN A 123 3.05 -9.82 -8.06
N ASP A 124 4.22 -10.11 -7.52
CA ASP A 124 5.38 -10.51 -8.29
C ASP A 124 5.22 -11.94 -8.84
N GLY A 125 4.87 -12.03 -10.12
CA GLY A 125 4.68 -13.29 -10.83
C GLY A 125 5.97 -14.13 -10.99
N ALA A 126 7.15 -13.56 -10.74
CA ALA A 126 8.40 -14.31 -10.74
C ALA A 126 8.61 -15.12 -9.43
N LEU A 127 7.89 -14.78 -8.36
CA LEU A 127 8.01 -15.47 -7.08
C LEU A 127 7.13 -16.73 -7.02
N PRO A 128 7.58 -17.80 -6.33
CA PRO A 128 6.73 -18.95 -6.06
C PRO A 128 5.44 -18.55 -5.33
N GLY A 129 4.32 -19.19 -5.66
CA GLY A 129 3.01 -18.87 -5.07
C GLY A 129 3.00 -18.92 -3.53
N ALA A 130 3.76 -19.84 -2.92
CA ALA A 130 3.90 -19.89 -1.46
C ALA A 130 4.54 -18.61 -0.88
N ARG A 131 5.53 -18.02 -1.57
CA ARG A 131 6.17 -16.77 -1.15
C ARG A 131 5.25 -15.56 -1.39
N ARG A 132 4.46 -15.58 -2.46
CA ARG A 132 3.44 -14.54 -2.72
C ARG A 132 2.30 -14.56 -1.70
N LEU A 133 1.88 -15.74 -1.24
CA LEU A 133 0.89 -15.88 -0.15
C LEU A 133 1.41 -15.31 1.18
N ARG A 134 2.70 -15.49 1.48
CA ARG A 134 3.36 -14.86 2.63
C ARG A 134 3.34 -13.33 2.51
N TRP A 135 3.70 -12.80 1.34
CA TRP A 135 3.56 -11.37 1.05
C TRP A 135 2.11 -10.88 1.17
N GLY A 136 1.12 -11.72 0.83
CA GLY A 136 -0.29 -11.43 1.07
C GLY A 136 -0.62 -11.17 2.53
N ARG A 137 -0.02 -11.93 3.46
CA ARG A 137 -0.19 -11.69 4.91
C ARG A 137 0.47 -10.38 5.34
N VAL A 138 1.66 -10.09 4.83
CA VAL A 138 2.32 -8.79 5.05
C VAL A 138 1.45 -7.66 4.50
N ALA A 139 0.83 -7.84 3.33
CA ALA A 139 -0.04 -6.84 2.71
C ALA A 139 -1.30 -6.58 3.55
N LEU A 140 -1.90 -7.62 4.13
CA LEU A 140 -3.02 -7.48 5.07
C LEU A 140 -2.62 -6.68 6.31
N ALA A 141 -1.47 -6.98 6.92
CA ALA A 141 -0.98 -6.19 8.05
C ALA A 141 -0.65 -4.74 7.65
N ALA A 142 -0.09 -4.55 6.46
CA ALA A 142 0.30 -3.23 5.96
C ALA A 142 -0.91 -2.31 5.73
N VAL A 143 -2.00 -2.83 5.16
CA VAL A 143 -3.21 -2.02 4.92
C VAL A 143 -3.91 -1.63 6.22
N GLU A 144 -3.89 -2.48 7.26
CA GLU A 144 -4.39 -2.12 8.59
C GLU A 144 -3.55 -1.01 9.21
N ARG A 145 -2.22 -1.17 9.24
CA ARG A 145 -1.31 -0.15 9.77
C ARG A 145 -1.42 1.18 9.03
N ARG A 146 -1.59 1.13 7.69
CA ARG A 146 -1.85 2.32 6.88
C ARG A 146 -3.18 2.98 7.26
N ALA A 147 -4.22 2.18 7.49
CA ALA A 147 -5.52 2.70 7.89
C ALA A 147 -5.48 3.37 9.27
N ASP A 148 -4.74 2.79 10.22
CA ASP A 148 -4.51 3.38 11.54
C ASP A 148 -3.73 4.70 11.43
N TRP A 149 -2.61 4.69 10.70
CA TRP A 149 -1.78 5.87 10.51
C TRP A 149 -2.51 7.03 9.82
N ALA A 150 -3.34 6.73 8.81
CA ALA A 150 -4.10 7.75 8.07
C ALA A 150 -5.44 8.12 8.75
N GLY A 151 -5.83 7.46 9.85
CA GLY A 151 -7.11 7.68 10.51
C GLY A 151 -8.31 7.40 9.60
N LEU A 152 -8.26 6.31 8.83
CA LEU A 152 -9.30 6.01 7.84
C LEU A 152 -10.64 5.64 8.50
N HIS A 153 -11.73 5.97 7.80
CA HIS A 153 -13.07 5.55 8.17
C HIS A 153 -13.20 4.02 8.10
N ALA A 154 -14.04 3.41 8.96
CA ALA A 154 -14.20 1.96 9.05
C ALA A 154 -14.48 1.28 7.69
N LEU A 155 -15.41 1.83 6.90
CA LEU A 155 -15.70 1.30 5.56
C LEU A 155 -14.52 1.45 4.57
N ASP A 156 -13.72 2.51 4.69
CA ASP A 156 -12.55 2.72 3.81
C ASP A 156 -11.44 1.70 4.17
N ARG A 157 -11.22 1.46 5.47
CA ARG A 157 -10.34 0.38 5.98
C ARG A 157 -10.79 -0.99 5.49
N ALA A 158 -12.07 -1.31 5.62
CA ALA A 158 -12.63 -2.58 5.18
C ALA A 158 -12.49 -2.77 3.66
N ALA A 159 -12.70 -1.73 2.87
CA ALA A 159 -12.52 -1.75 1.42
C ALA A 159 -11.07 -2.06 1.00
N ASP A 160 -10.09 -1.49 1.72
CA ASP A 160 -8.67 -1.73 1.49
C ASP A 160 -8.26 -3.16 1.84
N ARG A 161 -8.66 -3.64 3.04
CA ARG A 161 -8.45 -5.02 3.48
C ARG A 161 -9.08 -6.01 2.51
N ALA A 162 -10.32 -5.75 2.10
CA ALA A 162 -11.02 -6.57 1.11
C ALA A 162 -10.30 -6.57 -0.25
N GLY A 163 -9.73 -5.44 -0.69
CA GLY A 163 -8.94 -5.38 -1.92
C GLY A 163 -7.79 -6.40 -1.95
N VAL A 164 -7.07 -6.55 -0.84
CA VAL A 164 -6.01 -7.57 -0.70
C VAL A 164 -6.57 -8.98 -0.72
N ARG A 165 -7.65 -9.24 0.03
CA ARG A 165 -8.29 -10.58 0.07
C ARG A 165 -8.88 -11.01 -1.27
N VAL A 166 -9.55 -10.10 -1.97
CA VAL A 166 -10.08 -10.32 -3.33
C VAL A 166 -8.94 -10.73 -4.26
N TYR A 167 -7.79 -10.05 -4.20
CA TYR A 167 -6.63 -10.41 -5.01
C TYR A 167 -6.17 -11.85 -4.70
N LEU A 168 -5.99 -12.17 -3.42
CA LEU A 168 -5.51 -13.49 -3.00
C LEU A 168 -6.47 -14.61 -3.40
N ILE A 169 -7.78 -14.42 -3.23
CA ILE A 169 -8.81 -15.38 -3.62
C ILE A 169 -8.81 -15.59 -5.14
N ARG A 170 -8.73 -14.52 -5.93
CA ARG A 170 -8.74 -14.63 -7.40
C ARG A 170 -7.49 -15.30 -7.95
N GLU A 171 -6.34 -15.04 -7.35
CA GLU A 171 -5.06 -15.54 -7.82
C GLU A 171 -4.78 -16.98 -7.35
N PHE A 172 -5.12 -17.31 -6.11
CA PHE A 172 -4.77 -18.59 -5.49
C PHE A 172 -5.96 -19.51 -5.23
N GLY A 173 -7.16 -19.06 -5.61
CA GLY A 173 -8.41 -19.79 -5.44
C GLY A 173 -8.94 -19.81 -4.00
N PRO A 174 -10.17 -20.31 -3.81
CA PRO A 174 -10.71 -20.58 -2.49
C PRO A 174 -9.81 -21.52 -1.67
N GLY A 175 -9.79 -21.34 -0.35
CA GLY A 175 -8.92 -22.08 0.57
C GLY A 175 -7.56 -21.42 0.70
N ARG A 176 -6.65 -21.61 -0.27
CA ARG A 176 -5.30 -21.04 -0.19
C ARG A 176 -5.28 -19.51 -0.23
N GLY A 177 -6.10 -18.91 -1.09
CA GLY A 177 -6.27 -17.47 -1.21
C GLY A 177 -7.21 -16.87 -0.16
N GLY A 178 -7.97 -17.72 0.54
CA GLY A 178 -8.95 -17.34 1.55
C GLY A 178 -10.35 -17.86 1.26
N ASP A 179 -11.30 -17.51 2.12
CA ASP A 179 -12.71 -17.86 2.02
C ASP A 179 -13.51 -16.69 1.42
N PRO A 180 -14.07 -16.82 0.20
CA PRO A 180 -14.90 -15.79 -0.41
C PRO A 180 -16.21 -15.54 0.34
N ALA A 181 -16.83 -16.58 0.91
CA ALA A 181 -18.09 -16.45 1.64
C ALA A 181 -17.87 -15.68 2.96
N ALA A 182 -16.79 -15.98 3.67
CA ALA A 182 -16.40 -15.22 4.87
C ALA A 182 -16.11 -13.75 4.55
N LEU A 183 -15.41 -13.46 3.45
CA LEU A 183 -15.18 -12.09 3.00
C LEU A 183 -16.50 -11.34 2.76
N CYS A 184 -17.45 -11.96 2.06
CA CYS A 184 -18.75 -11.35 1.79
C CYS A 184 -19.57 -11.11 3.06
N ARG A 185 -19.60 -12.08 3.99
CA ARG A 185 -20.28 -11.92 5.30
C ARG A 185 -19.71 -10.73 6.08
N GLU A 186 -18.39 -10.66 6.23
CA GLU A 186 -17.71 -9.56 6.91
C GLU A 186 -18.03 -8.18 6.28
N LEU A 187 -18.14 -8.11 4.95
CA LEU A 187 -18.48 -6.86 4.27
C LEU A 187 -19.94 -6.48 4.39
N LEU A 188 -20.86 -7.45 4.37
CA LEU A 188 -22.29 -7.24 4.57
C LEU A 188 -22.58 -6.75 6.00
N ASP A 189 -21.90 -7.32 7.00
CA ASP A 189 -22.06 -6.93 8.41
C ASP A 189 -21.68 -5.46 8.68
N LEU A 190 -20.89 -4.84 7.80
CA LEU A 190 -20.52 -3.43 7.89
C LEU A 190 -21.51 -2.46 7.24
N ILE A 191 -22.42 -2.97 6.41
CA ILE A 191 -23.41 -2.15 5.72
C ILE A 191 -24.58 -1.89 6.67
N ASP A 192 -24.74 -0.63 7.07
CA ASP A 192 -25.74 -0.15 8.02
C ASP A 192 -27.11 0.17 7.39
N LEU A 193 -27.35 -0.31 6.17
CA LEU A 193 -28.58 -0.07 5.41
C LEU A 193 -29.17 -1.38 4.94
N ALA A 194 -30.49 -1.51 4.95
CA ALA A 194 -31.16 -2.56 4.21
C ALA A 194 -31.09 -2.27 2.69
N PRO A 195 -31.13 -3.30 1.81
CA PRO A 195 -31.15 -3.10 0.36
C PRO A 195 -32.21 -2.11 -0.12
N ALA A 196 -33.44 -2.20 0.40
CA ALA A 196 -34.54 -1.31 0.04
C ALA A 196 -34.27 0.16 0.40
N GLU A 197 -33.66 0.41 1.57
CA GLU A 197 -33.31 1.76 2.02
C GLU A 197 -32.18 2.35 1.17
N ALA A 198 -31.18 1.53 0.83
CA ALA A 198 -30.09 1.91 -0.06
C ALA A 198 -30.61 2.27 -1.45
N VAL A 199 -31.58 1.51 -2.00
CA VAL A 199 -32.24 1.85 -3.28
C VAL A 199 -32.99 3.18 -3.20
N ALA A 200 -33.77 3.39 -2.13
CA ALA A 200 -34.52 4.64 -1.96
C ALA A 200 -33.58 5.86 -1.91
N GLN A 201 -32.49 5.76 -1.13
CA GLN A 201 -31.47 6.80 -1.06
C GLN A 201 -30.71 6.98 -2.38
N ALA A 202 -30.43 5.88 -3.10
CA ALA A 202 -29.77 5.92 -4.39
C ALA A 202 -30.59 6.69 -5.43
N ARG A 203 -31.91 6.50 -5.49
CA ARG A 203 -32.77 7.19 -6.47
C ARG A 203 -32.77 8.71 -6.31
N ALA A 204 -32.70 9.19 -5.07
CA ALA A 204 -32.70 10.61 -4.74
C ALA A 204 -31.31 11.15 -4.35
N TRP A 205 -30.22 10.47 -4.74
CA TRP A 205 -28.89 10.73 -4.16
C TRP A 205 -28.42 12.19 -4.33
N ARG A 206 -28.83 12.87 -5.41
CA ARG A 206 -28.46 14.26 -5.70
C ARG A 206 -29.02 15.25 -4.69
N GLU A 207 -30.10 14.89 -4.02
CA GLU A 207 -30.78 15.71 -3.01
C GLU A 207 -30.24 15.43 -1.60
N LEU A 208 -29.42 14.38 -1.44
CA LEU A 208 -28.87 14.00 -0.14
C LEU A 208 -27.72 14.92 0.29
N PRO A 209 -27.52 15.11 1.61
CA PRO A 209 -26.34 15.76 2.14
C PRO A 209 -25.04 15.06 1.68
N ARG A 210 -23.97 15.83 1.44
CA ARG A 210 -22.66 15.30 0.98
C ARG A 210 -22.14 14.12 1.80
N ARG A 211 -22.36 14.12 3.13
CA ARG A 211 -21.98 13.01 4.02
C ARG A 211 -22.66 11.69 3.66
N ARG A 212 -23.95 11.74 3.30
CA ARG A 212 -24.73 10.57 2.88
C ARG A 212 -24.30 10.09 1.50
N ILE A 213 -24.04 11.00 0.56
CA ILE A 213 -23.49 10.63 -0.76
C ILE A 213 -22.15 9.88 -0.61
N ARG A 214 -21.23 10.40 0.23
CA ARG A 214 -19.96 9.71 0.51
C ARG A 214 -20.17 8.34 1.15
N HIS A 215 -21.13 8.23 2.06
CA HIS A 215 -21.49 6.95 2.69
C HIS A 215 -21.96 5.92 1.67
N LEU A 216 -22.89 6.30 0.78
CA LEU A 216 -23.37 5.42 -0.30
C LEU A 216 -22.24 5.00 -1.26
N ARG A 217 -21.29 5.90 -1.55
CA ARG A 217 -20.10 5.56 -2.35
C ARG A 217 -19.20 4.54 -1.65
N ARG A 218 -19.03 4.64 -0.34
CA ARG A 218 -18.26 3.65 0.43
C ARG A 218 -18.93 2.29 0.41
N ILE A 219 -20.24 2.25 0.60
CA ILE A 219 -21.02 1.01 0.44
C ILE A 219 -20.79 0.44 -0.96
N LYS A 220 -20.91 1.25 -2.01
CA LYS A 220 -20.65 0.81 -3.39
C LYS A 220 -19.27 0.18 -3.58
N VAL A 221 -18.22 0.77 -2.98
CA VAL A 221 -16.88 0.19 -3.01
C VAL A 221 -16.85 -1.20 -2.36
N LEU A 222 -17.53 -1.40 -1.23
CA LEU A 222 -17.65 -2.74 -0.62
C LEU A 222 -18.37 -3.72 -1.54
N LEU A 223 -19.47 -3.29 -2.16
CA LEU A 223 -20.22 -4.10 -3.12
C LEU A 223 -19.37 -4.46 -4.35
N ASP A 224 -18.51 -3.55 -4.83
CA ASP A 224 -17.56 -3.83 -5.91
C ASP A 224 -16.53 -4.89 -5.51
N ARG A 225 -16.10 -4.92 -4.23
CA ARG A 225 -15.20 -5.98 -3.73
C ARG A 225 -15.91 -7.33 -3.68
N MET A 226 -17.15 -7.39 -3.22
CA MET A 226 -17.94 -8.63 -3.21
C MET A 226 -18.19 -9.15 -4.63
N ALA A 227 -18.55 -8.26 -5.56
CA ALA A 227 -18.76 -8.64 -6.95
C ALA A 227 -17.50 -9.26 -7.59
N ALA A 228 -16.30 -8.81 -7.18
CA ALA A 228 -15.05 -9.32 -7.70
C ALA A 228 -14.72 -10.76 -7.28
N VAL A 229 -15.36 -11.30 -6.24
CA VAL A 229 -15.25 -12.71 -5.82
C VAL A 229 -16.49 -13.55 -6.16
N GLY A 230 -17.47 -12.95 -6.86
CA GLY A 230 -18.69 -13.63 -7.30
C GLY A 230 -18.44 -14.94 -8.07
N PRO A 231 -17.46 -15.02 -9.00
CA PRO A 231 -17.16 -16.27 -9.69
C PRO A 231 -16.75 -17.42 -8.77
N GLN A 232 -16.13 -17.13 -7.62
CA GLN A 232 -15.72 -18.13 -6.62
C GLN A 232 -16.89 -18.56 -5.70
N LEU A 233 -18.03 -17.88 -5.78
CA LEU A 233 -19.25 -18.18 -5.02
C LEU A 233 -20.32 -18.90 -5.86
N ALA A 234 -20.15 -18.98 -7.19
CA ALA A 234 -21.21 -19.39 -8.12
C ALA A 234 -21.76 -20.81 -7.88
N GLU A 235 -20.99 -21.70 -7.25
CA GLU A 235 -21.37 -23.09 -6.97
C GLU A 235 -21.67 -23.33 -5.47
N SER A 236 -21.74 -22.27 -4.66
CA SER A 236 -21.96 -22.38 -3.22
C SER A 236 -23.44 -22.25 -2.84
N ASP A 237 -23.91 -23.16 -1.99
CA ASP A 237 -25.24 -23.09 -1.35
C ASP A 237 -25.27 -22.19 -0.09
N ASP A 238 -24.20 -21.42 0.17
CA ASP A 238 -24.12 -20.55 1.35
C ASP A 238 -25.18 -19.42 1.24
N PRO A 239 -25.97 -19.15 2.30
CA PRO A 239 -26.95 -18.06 2.33
C PRO A 239 -26.39 -16.69 1.95
N VAL A 240 -25.07 -16.47 2.13
CA VAL A 240 -24.41 -15.23 1.72
C VAL A 240 -24.51 -14.98 0.21
N VAL A 241 -24.62 -16.03 -0.61
CA VAL A 241 -24.74 -15.90 -2.08
C VAL A 241 -26.04 -15.20 -2.45
N GLN A 242 -27.13 -15.53 -1.77
CA GLN A 242 -28.42 -14.87 -1.97
C GLN A 242 -28.34 -13.39 -1.56
N ALA A 243 -27.77 -13.11 -0.38
CA ALA A 243 -27.60 -11.74 0.10
C ALA A 243 -26.72 -10.90 -0.84
N VAL A 244 -25.61 -11.44 -1.34
CA VAL A 244 -24.76 -10.77 -2.35
C VAL A 244 -25.54 -10.52 -3.64
N GLY A 245 -26.39 -11.46 -4.07
CA GLY A 245 -27.28 -11.32 -5.22
C GLY A 245 -28.26 -10.15 -5.09
N GLU A 246 -28.89 -9.99 -3.93
CA GLU A 246 -29.79 -8.86 -3.65
C GLU A 246 -29.04 -7.52 -3.75
N TRP A 247 -27.85 -7.44 -3.15
CA TRP A 247 -27.01 -6.25 -3.18
C TRP A 247 -26.42 -5.93 -4.55
N ALA A 248 -26.27 -6.92 -5.45
CA ALA A 248 -25.77 -6.70 -6.80
C ALA A 248 -26.66 -5.75 -7.61
N GLY A 249 -27.99 -5.83 -7.43
CA GLY A 249 -28.95 -4.90 -8.04
C GLY A 249 -28.84 -3.49 -7.47
N VAL A 250 -28.64 -3.38 -6.16
CA VAL A 250 -28.47 -2.08 -5.47
C VAL A 250 -27.20 -1.36 -5.93
N ARG A 251 -26.09 -2.09 -6.09
CA ARG A 251 -24.77 -1.57 -6.50
C ARG A 251 -24.82 -0.69 -7.75
N ALA A 252 -25.61 -1.09 -8.75
CA ALA A 252 -25.74 -0.37 -10.01
C ALA A 252 -26.40 1.00 -9.84
N LEU A 253 -27.20 1.18 -8.79
CA LEU A 253 -27.96 2.40 -8.52
C LEU A 253 -27.18 3.40 -7.65
N LEU A 254 -26.22 2.92 -6.85
CA LEU A 254 -25.44 3.78 -5.95
C LEU A 254 -24.57 4.81 -6.72
N PRO A 255 -24.34 6.01 -6.15
CA PRO A 255 -23.60 7.11 -6.78
C PRO A 255 -22.07 6.97 -6.81
#